data_AF-A0A5D0PRS2-F1
#
_entry.id   AF-A0A5D0PRS2-F1
#
_cell.length_a   1.000
_cell.length_b   1.000
_cell.length_c   1.000
_cell.angle_alpha   90.00
_cell.angle_beta   90.00
_cell.angle_gamma   90.00
#
_symmetry.space_group_name_H-M   'P 1'
#
loop_
_entity.id
_entity.type
_entity.pdbx_description
1 polymer ?
#
loop_
_entity_poly.entity_id
_entity_poly.type
_entity_poly.pdbx_seq_one_letter_code
_entity_poly.pdbx_strand_id
1 'polypeptide(L)'
;MRIGGLTVVYKTPAGELPAVRDVSLTLEPGTITGIVGESGSGKSTLALSLLNAVQPPGRIAAGSVEIDGLGDVAGLRGEELRKARGAHIGYVFQAAQNSLNPLKTVGKQLLDLGRSHGVDDLRGLVREARELLGRMGLDGARVLDSHQHELSGGMRQRVGIMLALVLNAHLVVLDEPTTALDMITQANILKIVREVHAERGLTTLVITHDIGVVAEVADRLAVMYGGRLVEQGPTRQVLGAPRHPYTRGLIRAIPRLVGDIDEARALPGRPPTLATVPKQGCVFRERCPLRMDVCDTVDPEAVADGPRTVACHAVTVKEHA
;
A
#
# COMPACT_ATOMS: atom_id res chain seq x y z
N MET A 1 -7.52 -9.33 -9.52
CA MET A 1 -7.95 -9.07 -8.12
C MET A 1 -8.73 -7.77 -8.02
N ARG A 2 -9.80 -7.74 -7.21
CA ARG A 2 -10.74 -6.61 -7.14
C ARG A 2 -11.22 -6.34 -5.72
N ILE A 3 -11.20 -5.07 -5.33
CA ILE A 3 -11.82 -4.55 -4.11
C ILE A 3 -13.10 -3.82 -4.55
N GLY A 4 -14.24 -4.16 -3.97
CA GLY A 4 -15.53 -3.56 -4.31
C GLY A 4 -16.25 -2.99 -3.09
N GLY A 5 -16.50 -1.68 -3.09
CA GLY A 5 -17.29 -0.98 -2.07
C GLY A 5 -16.81 -1.17 -0.63
N LEU A 6 -15.50 -1.39 -0.45
CA LEU A 6 -14.94 -1.79 0.84
C LEU A 6 -15.07 -0.66 1.86
N THR A 7 -15.67 -1.00 3.00
CA THR A 7 -15.77 -0.11 4.16
C THR A 7 -15.21 -0.78 5.39
N VAL A 8 -14.25 -0.13 6.06
CA VAL A 8 -13.63 -0.61 7.30
C VAL A 8 -13.85 0.43 8.39
N VAL A 9 -14.44 0.01 9.50
CA VAL A 9 -14.77 0.88 10.64
C VAL A 9 -14.01 0.46 11.88
N TYR A 10 -13.67 1.44 12.72
CA TYR A 10 -13.15 1.20 14.07
C TYR A 10 -14.19 1.65 15.09
N LYS A 11 -14.49 0.77 16.05
CA LYS A 11 -15.36 1.11 17.17
C LYS A 11 -14.61 1.99 18.15
N THR A 12 -15.16 3.17 18.43
CA THR A 12 -14.64 4.12 19.41
C THR A 12 -15.75 4.51 20.41
N PRO A 13 -15.43 5.16 21.54
CA PRO A 13 -16.46 5.71 22.43
C PRO A 13 -17.42 6.70 21.75
N ALA A 14 -16.98 7.36 20.67
CA ALA A 14 -17.79 8.30 19.89
C ALA A 14 -18.63 7.62 18.78
N GLY A 15 -18.62 6.27 18.71
CA GLY A 15 -19.30 5.47 17.70
C GLY A 15 -18.34 4.76 16.74
N GLU A 16 -18.90 4.17 15.68
CA GLU A 16 -18.11 3.56 14.61
C GLU A 16 -17.58 4.64 13.66
N LEU A 17 -16.25 4.74 13.55
CA LEU A 17 -15.58 5.70 12.69
C LEU A 17 -15.00 4.97 11.47
N PRO A 18 -15.37 5.34 10.23
CA PRO A 18 -14.85 4.70 9.04
C PRO A 18 -13.41 5.16 8.76
N ALA A 19 -12.47 4.22 8.78
CA ALA A 19 -11.08 4.44 8.35
C ALA A 19 -10.90 4.21 6.85
N VAL A 20 -11.76 3.37 6.26
CA VAL A 20 -11.90 3.16 4.82
C VAL A 20 -13.39 3.23 4.51
N ARG A 21 -13.81 3.99 3.50
CA ARG A 21 -15.21 4.22 3.17
C ARG A 21 -15.44 4.06 1.67
N ASP A 22 -16.21 3.04 1.32
CA ASP A 22 -16.65 2.78 -0.06
C ASP A 22 -15.50 2.81 -1.08
N VAL A 23 -14.42 2.07 -0.77
CA VAL A 23 -13.24 2.00 -1.64
C VAL A 23 -13.40 0.86 -2.64
N SER A 24 -13.31 1.22 -3.93
CA SER A 24 -13.24 0.26 -5.03
C SER A 24 -11.93 0.43 -5.80
N LEU A 25 -11.16 -0.66 -5.93
CA LEU A 25 -9.84 -0.68 -6.55
C LEU A 25 -9.64 -2.00 -7.29
N THR A 26 -9.11 -1.94 -8.50
CA THR A 26 -8.72 -3.14 -9.25
C THR A 26 -7.20 -3.20 -9.31
N LEU A 27 -6.64 -4.34 -8.92
CA LEU A 27 -5.21 -4.64 -9.06
C LEU A 27 -5.05 -5.51 -10.31
N GLU A 28 -4.49 -4.90 -11.36
CA GLU A 28 -4.24 -5.56 -12.64
C GLU A 28 -3.11 -6.60 -12.46
N PRO A 29 -3.30 -7.85 -12.90
CA PRO A 29 -2.25 -8.86 -12.82
C PRO A 29 -0.95 -8.41 -13.49
N GLY A 30 0.19 -8.69 -12.86
CA GLY A 30 1.49 -8.34 -13.43
C GLY A 30 1.82 -6.84 -13.41
N THR A 31 1.09 -6.05 -12.62
CA THR A 31 1.35 -4.60 -12.46
C THR A 31 1.73 -4.25 -11.03
N ILE A 32 2.49 -3.17 -10.89
CA ILE A 32 2.75 -2.53 -9.61
C ILE A 32 1.75 -1.38 -9.44
N THR A 33 0.85 -1.52 -8.46
CA THR A 33 -0.07 -0.45 -8.06
C THR A 33 0.46 0.24 -6.81
N GLY A 34 0.68 1.55 -6.87
CA GLY A 34 1.03 2.38 -5.72
C GLY A 34 -0.20 2.99 -5.07
N ILE A 35 -0.26 3.00 -3.74
CA ILE A 35 -1.24 3.78 -2.96
C ILE A 35 -0.48 4.87 -2.20
N VAL A 36 -0.86 6.12 -2.44
CA VAL A 36 -0.28 7.30 -1.77
C VAL A 36 -1.32 8.10 -1.01
N GLY A 37 -0.86 8.86 -0.03
CA GLY A 37 -1.67 9.77 0.76
C GLY A 37 -1.00 10.14 2.07
N GLU A 38 -1.47 11.20 2.72
CA GLU A 38 -0.97 11.63 4.03
C GLU A 38 -1.17 10.54 5.10
N SER A 39 -0.42 10.63 6.20
CA SER A 39 -0.59 9.71 7.33
C SER A 39 -2.03 9.74 7.85
N GLY A 40 -2.57 8.56 8.20
CA GLY A 40 -3.96 8.42 8.66
C GLY A 40 -5.02 8.45 7.55
N SER A 41 -4.64 8.47 6.26
CA SER A 41 -5.62 8.46 5.17
C SER A 41 -6.34 7.12 4.94
N GLY A 42 -5.94 6.05 5.64
CA GLY A 42 -6.56 4.72 5.58
C GLY A 42 -5.80 3.67 4.77
N LYS A 43 -4.61 3.98 4.24
CA LYS A 43 -3.82 3.08 3.36
C LYS A 43 -3.49 1.73 4.01
N SER A 44 -2.92 1.74 5.21
CA SER A 44 -2.57 0.51 5.92
C SER A 44 -3.81 -0.27 6.34
N THR A 45 -4.92 0.41 6.69
CA THR A 45 -6.21 -0.26 6.95
C THR A 45 -6.73 -0.96 5.69
N LEU A 46 -6.64 -0.32 4.53
CA LEU A 46 -6.99 -0.92 3.24
C LEU A 46 -6.10 -2.13 2.94
N ALA A 47 -4.78 -2.05 3.14
CA ALA A 47 -3.92 -3.21 2.95
C ALA A 47 -4.18 -4.36 3.91
N LEU A 48 -4.42 -4.08 5.20
CA LEU A 48 -4.78 -5.11 6.18
C LEU A 48 -6.10 -5.81 5.81
N SER A 49 -7.03 -5.11 5.18
CA SER A 49 -8.28 -5.71 4.70
C SER A 49 -8.05 -6.76 3.60
N LEU A 50 -6.99 -6.62 2.80
CA LEU A 50 -6.64 -7.59 1.75
C LEU A 50 -6.28 -8.96 2.32
N LEU A 51 -5.74 -8.97 3.55
CA LEU A 51 -5.42 -10.18 4.29
C LEU A 51 -6.56 -10.63 5.22
N ASN A 52 -7.67 -9.91 5.27
CA ASN A 52 -8.67 -10.00 6.34
C ASN A 52 -8.02 -9.96 7.74
N ALA A 53 -7.04 -9.07 7.92
CA ALA A 53 -6.19 -8.95 9.10
C ALA A 53 -6.55 -7.75 9.98
N VAL A 54 -7.63 -7.02 9.67
CA VAL A 54 -8.14 -5.93 10.49
C VAL A 54 -8.52 -6.48 11.87
N GLN A 55 -7.79 -6.05 12.90
CA GLN A 55 -8.00 -6.51 14.29
C GLN A 55 -9.03 -5.63 15.02
N PRO A 56 -9.73 -6.17 16.03
CA PRO A 56 -10.53 -5.37 16.96
C PRO A 56 -9.73 -4.19 17.54
N PRO A 57 -10.33 -3.00 17.72
CA PRO A 57 -11.76 -2.69 17.56
C PRO A 57 -12.19 -2.41 16.10
N GLY A 58 -11.32 -2.68 15.12
CA GLY A 58 -11.62 -2.59 13.70
C GLY A 58 -12.38 -3.80 13.16
N ARG A 59 -13.20 -3.59 12.12
CA ARG A 59 -13.84 -4.66 11.35
C ARG A 59 -14.13 -4.20 9.92
N ILE A 60 -14.14 -5.15 8.99
CA ILE A 60 -14.71 -4.93 7.65
C ILE A 60 -16.24 -4.86 7.83
N ALA A 61 -16.84 -3.74 7.44
CA ALA A 61 -18.26 -3.46 7.63
C ALA A 61 -19.11 -3.69 6.39
N ALA A 62 -18.54 -3.48 5.21
CA ALA A 62 -19.19 -3.72 3.93
C ALA A 62 -18.14 -3.92 2.82
N GLY A 63 -18.59 -4.40 1.67
CA GLY A 63 -17.78 -4.65 0.48
C GLY A 63 -17.11 -6.03 0.48
N SER A 64 -16.32 -6.27 -0.57
CA SER A 64 -15.63 -7.54 -0.80
C SER A 64 -14.17 -7.33 -1.24
N VAL A 65 -13.36 -8.36 -1.04
CA VAL A 65 -11.98 -8.44 -1.54
C VAL A 65 -11.82 -9.75 -2.32
N GLU A 66 -11.95 -9.67 -3.63
CA GLU A 66 -11.85 -10.81 -4.53
C GLU A 66 -10.41 -11.02 -5.01
N ILE A 67 -9.86 -12.20 -4.72
CA ILE A 67 -8.54 -12.63 -5.19
C ILE A 67 -8.69 -13.79 -6.16
N ASP A 68 -7.98 -13.70 -7.29
CA ASP A 68 -8.04 -14.69 -8.35
C ASP A 68 -7.54 -16.06 -7.83
N GLY A 69 -8.34 -17.09 -8.06
CA GLY A 69 -8.07 -18.45 -7.57
C GLY A 69 -8.40 -18.70 -6.09
N LEU A 70 -8.90 -17.69 -5.36
CA LEU A 70 -9.28 -17.81 -3.94
C LEU A 70 -10.73 -17.40 -3.65
N GLY A 71 -11.25 -16.35 -4.30
CA GLY A 71 -12.57 -15.78 -4.01
C GLY A 71 -12.53 -14.62 -3.00
N ASP A 72 -13.63 -14.38 -2.28
CA ASP A 72 -13.74 -13.26 -1.34
C ASP A 72 -13.01 -13.54 -0.01
N VAL A 73 -11.88 -12.86 0.19
CA VAL A 73 -11.03 -12.99 1.39
C VAL A 73 -11.70 -12.46 2.64
N ALA A 74 -12.59 -11.46 2.51
CA ALA A 74 -13.32 -10.89 3.65
C ALA A 74 -14.27 -11.92 4.30
N GLY A 75 -14.71 -12.93 3.55
CA GLY A 75 -15.53 -14.04 4.01
C GLY A 75 -14.75 -15.20 4.67
N LEU A 76 -13.46 -15.36 4.35
CA LEU A 76 -12.67 -16.53 4.79
C LEU A 76 -12.39 -16.55 6.29
N ARG A 77 -12.43 -17.73 6.92
CA ARG A 77 -12.16 -17.91 8.35
C ARG A 77 -11.25 -19.13 8.59
N GLY A 78 -10.65 -19.20 9.78
CA GLY A 78 -9.90 -20.38 10.24
C GLY A 78 -8.81 -20.83 9.27
N GLU A 79 -8.87 -22.11 8.90
CA GLU A 79 -7.84 -22.77 8.08
C GLU A 79 -7.79 -22.25 6.64
N GLU A 80 -8.93 -21.88 6.05
CA GLU A 80 -8.99 -21.34 4.68
C GLU A 80 -8.29 -19.99 4.60
N LEU A 81 -8.51 -19.14 5.60
CA LEU A 81 -7.80 -17.86 5.72
C LEU A 81 -6.31 -18.05 5.98
N ARG A 82 -5.92 -19.08 6.74
CA ARG A 82 -4.51 -19.43 6.97
C ARG A 82 -3.82 -19.83 5.68
N LYS A 83 -4.46 -20.65 4.84
CA LYS A 83 -3.95 -21.07 3.52
C LYS A 83 -3.89 -19.94 2.51
N ALA A 84 -4.88 -19.04 2.53
CA ALA A 84 -4.88 -17.83 1.71
C ALA A 84 -3.64 -16.96 1.96
N ARG A 85 -3.29 -16.77 3.24
CA ARG A 85 -2.12 -15.99 3.65
C ARG A 85 -0.83 -16.76 3.33
N GLY A 86 0.15 -16.07 2.75
CA GLY A 86 1.46 -16.60 2.36
C GLY A 86 1.49 -17.30 1.00
N ALA A 87 0.52 -18.18 0.68
CA ALA A 87 0.47 -18.82 -0.63
C ALA A 87 -0.07 -17.88 -1.73
N HIS A 88 -1.18 -17.19 -1.44
CA HIS A 88 -1.78 -16.25 -2.39
C HIS A 88 -1.35 -14.80 -2.12
N ILE A 89 -1.06 -14.46 -0.85
CA ILE A 89 -0.76 -13.10 -0.42
C ILE A 89 0.50 -13.05 0.45
N GLY A 90 1.57 -12.45 -0.05
CA GLY A 90 2.74 -12.04 0.72
C GLY A 90 2.55 -10.62 1.25
N TYR A 91 3.01 -10.35 2.48
CA TYR A 91 2.84 -9.04 3.11
C TYR A 91 4.09 -8.61 3.88
N VAL A 92 4.59 -7.43 3.57
CA VAL A 92 5.61 -6.74 4.36
C VAL A 92 4.91 -5.70 5.22
N PHE A 93 4.85 -5.96 6.53
CA PHE A 93 4.23 -5.05 7.48
C PHE A 93 5.03 -3.76 7.65
N GLN A 94 4.32 -2.68 7.97
CA GLN A 94 4.94 -1.47 8.47
C GLN A 94 5.81 -1.85 9.68
N ALA A 95 7.04 -1.36 9.70
CA ALA A 95 8.06 -1.75 10.68
C ALA A 95 8.34 -3.27 10.73
N ALA A 96 8.37 -3.95 9.57
CA ALA A 96 8.71 -5.38 9.44
C ALA A 96 10.00 -5.80 10.18
N GLN A 97 10.93 -4.87 10.44
CA GLN A 97 12.08 -5.14 11.30
C GLN A 97 11.73 -5.64 12.71
N ASN A 98 10.51 -5.36 13.20
CA ASN A 98 10.00 -5.77 14.51
C ASN A 98 9.23 -7.09 14.46
N SER A 99 8.89 -7.61 13.28
CA SER A 99 8.16 -8.88 13.15
C SER A 99 9.06 -10.12 13.17
N LEU A 100 10.39 -9.92 13.14
CA LEU A 100 11.35 -11.01 13.28
C LEU A 100 11.35 -11.54 14.73
N ASN A 101 11.42 -12.86 14.88
CA ASN A 101 11.56 -13.50 16.18
C ASN A 101 13.00 -13.37 16.68
N PRO A 102 13.26 -12.67 17.82
CA PRO A 102 14.61 -12.44 18.30
C PRO A 102 15.33 -13.71 18.76
N LEU A 103 14.59 -14.78 19.09
CA LEU A 103 15.11 -16.04 19.60
C LEU A 103 15.50 -17.04 18.49
N LYS A 104 15.26 -16.69 17.21
CA LYS A 104 15.59 -17.55 16.06
C LYS A 104 16.45 -16.80 15.06
N THR A 105 17.40 -17.50 14.45
CA THR A 105 18.12 -16.98 13.29
C THR A 105 17.15 -16.74 12.12
N VAL A 106 17.49 -15.84 11.21
CA VAL A 106 16.67 -15.56 10.03
C VAL A 106 16.44 -16.83 9.21
N GLY A 107 17.46 -17.68 9.04
CA GLY A 107 17.35 -18.95 8.33
C GLY A 107 16.39 -19.94 8.99
N LYS A 108 16.35 -20.01 10.32
CA LYS A 108 15.35 -20.83 11.03
C LYS A 108 13.93 -20.32 10.79
N GLN A 109 13.74 -19.00 10.81
CA GLN A 109 12.44 -18.38 10.53
C GLN A 109 12.01 -18.62 9.07
N LEU A 110 12.94 -18.56 8.13
CA LEU A 110 12.70 -18.91 6.73
C LEU A 110 12.25 -20.38 6.57
N LEU A 111 12.88 -21.31 7.27
CA LEU A 111 12.48 -22.72 7.24
C LEU A 111 11.10 -22.93 7.87
N ASP A 112 10.79 -22.23 8.97
CA ASP A 112 9.48 -22.29 9.59
C ASP A 112 8.39 -21.73 8.65
N LEU A 113 8.68 -20.63 7.95
CA LEU A 113 7.84 -20.05 6.90
C LEU A 113 7.62 -21.05 5.75
N GLY A 114 8.69 -21.66 5.24
CA GLY A 114 8.58 -22.67 4.18
C GLY A 114 7.70 -23.85 4.59
N ARG A 115 7.88 -24.37 5.82
CA ARG A 115 7.06 -25.46 6.36
C ARG A 115 5.60 -25.06 6.56
N SER A 116 5.33 -23.85 7.06
CA SER A 116 3.95 -23.40 7.29
C SER A 116 3.16 -23.22 6.00
N HIS A 117 3.85 -23.00 4.87
CA HIS A 117 3.26 -22.85 3.55
C HIS A 117 3.47 -24.06 2.63
N GLY A 118 3.92 -25.20 3.17
CA GLY A 118 4.02 -26.45 2.41
C GLY A 118 5.06 -26.44 1.29
N VAL A 119 6.16 -25.70 1.46
CA VAL A 119 7.27 -25.70 0.49
C VAL A 119 8.01 -27.03 0.52
N ASP A 120 8.01 -27.74 -0.61
CA ASP A 120 8.67 -29.05 -0.75
C ASP A 120 10.21 -28.95 -0.74
N ASP A 121 10.79 -28.05 -1.56
CA ASP A 121 12.24 -27.84 -1.62
C ASP A 121 12.71 -26.73 -0.66
N LEU A 122 12.78 -27.05 0.63
CA LEU A 122 13.32 -26.14 1.64
C LEU A 122 14.80 -25.77 1.38
N ARG A 123 15.58 -26.62 0.70
CA ARG A 123 16.97 -26.28 0.35
C ARG A 123 17.00 -25.25 -0.78
N GLY A 124 16.12 -25.38 -1.75
CA GLY A 124 15.87 -24.39 -2.79
C GLY A 124 15.44 -23.06 -2.22
N LEU A 125 14.50 -23.06 -1.27
CA LEU A 125 14.05 -21.85 -0.56
C LEU A 125 15.22 -21.11 0.10
N VAL A 126 16.13 -21.83 0.75
CA VAL A 126 17.33 -21.23 1.38
C VAL A 126 18.29 -20.66 0.34
N ARG A 127 18.50 -21.35 -0.80
CA ARG A 127 19.33 -20.82 -1.90
C ARG A 127 18.72 -19.53 -2.47
N GLU A 128 17.43 -19.54 -2.73
CA GLU A 128 16.69 -18.40 -3.28
C GLU A 128 16.71 -17.20 -2.32
N ALA A 129 16.47 -17.42 -1.02
CA ALA A 129 16.58 -16.39 -0.01
C ALA A 129 18.00 -15.78 0.04
N ARG A 130 19.03 -16.62 -0.04
CA ARG A 130 20.44 -16.16 -0.07
C ARG A 130 20.71 -15.30 -1.31
N GLU A 131 20.19 -15.68 -2.46
CA GLU A 131 20.34 -14.93 -3.72
C GLU A 131 19.62 -13.58 -3.66
N LEU A 132 18.37 -13.56 -3.18
CA LEU A 132 17.59 -12.33 -2.94
C LEU A 132 18.32 -11.37 -1.99
N LEU A 133 18.86 -11.88 -0.88
CA LEU A 133 19.68 -11.09 0.04
C LEU A 133 20.95 -10.54 -0.63
N GLY A 134 21.58 -11.34 -1.49
CA GLY A 134 22.73 -10.93 -2.29
C GLY A 134 22.41 -9.77 -3.23
N ARG A 135 21.28 -9.84 -3.95
CA ARG A 135 20.79 -8.73 -4.80
C ARG A 135 20.54 -7.46 -3.99
N MET A 136 20.06 -7.62 -2.75
CA MET A 136 19.88 -6.51 -1.79
C MET A 136 21.17 -6.03 -1.14
N GLY A 137 22.35 -6.43 -1.64
CA GLY A 137 23.65 -5.98 -1.17
C GLY A 137 24.02 -6.51 0.21
N LEU A 138 23.50 -7.68 0.60
CA LEU A 138 23.81 -8.33 1.87
C LEU A 138 24.56 -9.64 1.63
N ASP A 139 25.44 -10.00 2.57
CA ASP A 139 25.95 -11.37 2.65
C ASP A 139 24.83 -12.29 3.14
N GLY A 140 24.14 -12.92 2.19
CA GLY A 140 23.00 -13.78 2.48
C GLY A 140 23.33 -14.96 3.41
N ALA A 141 24.55 -15.51 3.34
CA ALA A 141 24.93 -16.61 4.23
C ALA A 141 25.04 -16.12 5.68
N ARG A 142 25.76 -15.00 5.88
CA ARG A 142 25.89 -14.37 7.20
C ARG A 142 24.53 -13.94 7.76
N VAL A 143 23.69 -13.33 6.94
CA VAL A 143 22.38 -12.83 7.36
C VAL A 143 21.44 -13.95 7.76
N LEU A 144 21.43 -15.06 7.02
CA LEU A 144 20.61 -16.23 7.37
C LEU A 144 21.04 -16.88 8.69
N ASP A 145 22.31 -16.78 9.06
CA ASP A 145 22.82 -17.28 10.35
C ASP A 145 22.67 -16.27 11.50
N SER A 146 22.31 -15.03 11.20
CA SER A 146 22.18 -13.97 12.21
C SER A 146 20.81 -13.99 12.90
N HIS A 147 20.79 -13.59 14.16
CA HIS A 147 19.62 -13.19 14.92
C HIS A 147 19.21 -11.74 14.63
N GLN A 148 17.96 -11.39 14.93
CA GLN A 148 17.42 -10.04 14.72
C GLN A 148 18.32 -8.95 15.35
N HIS A 149 18.79 -9.16 16.58
CA HIS A 149 19.58 -8.17 17.32
C HIS A 149 20.98 -7.92 16.75
N GLU A 150 21.48 -8.83 15.89
CA GLU A 150 22.79 -8.72 15.21
C GLU A 150 22.71 -7.97 13.87
N LEU A 151 21.49 -7.64 13.43
CA LEU A 151 21.23 -6.95 12.17
C LEU A 151 20.92 -5.47 12.42
N SER A 152 21.42 -4.59 11.55
CA SER A 152 21.02 -3.17 11.53
C SER A 152 19.55 -3.00 11.13
N GLY A 153 18.95 -1.85 11.44
CA GLY A 153 17.55 -1.58 11.06
C GLY A 153 17.29 -1.79 9.56
N GLY A 154 18.19 -1.28 8.71
CA GLY A 154 18.08 -1.46 7.27
C GLY A 154 18.26 -2.92 6.81
N MET A 155 19.16 -3.68 7.44
CA MET A 155 19.29 -5.12 7.17
C MET A 155 18.01 -5.88 7.54
N ARG A 156 17.39 -5.57 8.69
CA ARG A 156 16.13 -6.18 9.11
C ARG A 156 14.99 -5.88 8.14
N GLN A 157 14.93 -4.66 7.62
CA GLN A 157 13.90 -4.29 6.63
C GLN A 157 14.08 -5.07 5.31
N ARG A 158 15.32 -5.19 4.82
CA ARG A 158 15.65 -6.01 3.64
C ARG A 158 15.30 -7.49 3.85
N VAL A 159 15.56 -8.02 5.04
CA VAL A 159 15.12 -9.38 5.42
C VAL A 159 13.60 -9.51 5.37
N GLY A 160 12.85 -8.53 5.88
CA GLY A 160 11.39 -8.53 5.81
C GLY A 160 10.86 -8.56 4.38
N ILE A 161 11.46 -7.77 3.48
CA ILE A 161 11.13 -7.77 2.04
C ILE A 161 11.46 -9.13 1.41
N MET A 162 12.64 -9.68 1.70
CA MET A 162 13.01 -11.02 1.22
C MET A 162 11.99 -12.08 1.64
N LEU A 163 11.57 -12.10 2.92
CA LEU A 163 10.60 -13.08 3.42
C LEU A 163 9.24 -12.98 2.71
N ALA A 164 8.84 -11.79 2.27
CA ALA A 164 7.60 -11.61 1.50
C ALA A 164 7.74 -12.01 0.02
N LEU A 165 8.93 -11.87 -0.56
CA LEU A 165 9.18 -12.20 -1.97
C LEU A 165 9.51 -13.67 -2.20
N VAL A 166 10.17 -14.33 -1.24
CA VAL A 166 10.74 -15.68 -1.40
C VAL A 166 9.69 -16.77 -1.62
N LEU A 167 8.44 -16.55 -1.20
CA LEU A 167 7.34 -17.51 -1.41
C LEU A 167 6.61 -17.36 -2.75
N ASN A 168 6.98 -16.40 -3.60
CA ASN A 168 6.37 -16.21 -4.93
C ASN A 168 4.84 -16.07 -4.89
N ALA A 169 4.32 -15.38 -3.87
CA ALA A 169 2.89 -15.15 -3.73
C ALA A 169 2.31 -14.38 -4.91
N HIS A 170 1.07 -14.68 -5.29
CA HIS A 170 0.39 -14.04 -6.42
C HIS A 170 0.24 -12.52 -6.23
N LEU A 171 -0.04 -12.10 -5.00
CA LEU A 171 -0.05 -10.70 -4.57
C LEU A 171 1.02 -10.48 -3.50
N VAL A 172 1.84 -9.45 -3.69
CA VAL A 172 2.76 -8.94 -2.68
C VAL A 172 2.32 -7.55 -2.27
N VAL A 173 2.04 -7.36 -0.98
CA VAL A 173 1.72 -6.05 -0.40
C VAL A 173 2.92 -5.54 0.38
N LEU A 174 3.38 -4.34 0.05
CA LEU A 174 4.51 -3.66 0.67
C LEU A 174 4.01 -2.40 1.39
N ASP A 175 3.88 -2.45 2.72
CA ASP A 175 3.36 -1.33 3.52
C ASP A 175 4.49 -0.50 4.13
N GLU A 176 4.75 0.66 3.52
CA GLU A 176 5.87 1.56 3.84
C GLU A 176 7.24 0.85 3.87
N PRO A 177 7.62 0.13 2.79
CA PRO A 177 8.74 -0.82 2.79
C PRO A 177 10.12 -0.18 2.91
N THR A 178 10.21 1.15 2.84
CA THR A 178 11.45 1.90 2.73
C THR A 178 11.69 2.87 3.89
N THR A 179 10.77 3.00 4.84
CA THR A 179 10.77 4.07 5.85
C THR A 179 11.99 4.15 6.76
N ALA A 180 12.70 3.05 7.03
CA ALA A 180 13.90 3.04 7.88
C ALA A 180 15.22 3.00 7.08
N LEU A 181 15.18 3.35 5.79
CA LEU A 181 16.31 3.29 4.87
C LEU A 181 16.70 4.69 4.39
N ASP A 182 17.99 4.91 4.13
CA ASP A 182 18.48 6.11 3.46
C ASP A 182 18.02 6.16 1.99
N MET A 183 17.89 7.37 1.42
CA MET A 183 17.33 7.59 0.07
C MET A 183 17.98 6.71 -1.01
N ILE A 184 19.30 6.51 -0.97
CA ILE A 184 20.02 5.69 -1.96
C ILE A 184 19.64 4.20 -1.79
N THR A 185 19.63 3.71 -0.56
CA THR A 185 19.16 2.36 -0.26
C THR A 185 17.70 2.15 -0.64
N GLN A 186 16.82 3.13 -0.39
CA GLN A 186 15.41 3.05 -0.74
C GLN A 186 15.23 2.78 -2.24
N ALA A 187 15.86 3.59 -3.09
CA ALA A 187 15.81 3.44 -4.54
C ALA A 187 16.32 2.07 -5.00
N ASN A 188 17.46 1.62 -4.43
CA ASN A 188 18.02 0.30 -4.76
C ASN A 188 17.06 -0.84 -4.40
N ILE A 189 16.43 -0.80 -3.23
CA ILE A 189 15.50 -1.84 -2.79
C ILE A 189 14.24 -1.86 -3.65
N LEU A 190 13.70 -0.68 -3.98
CA LEU A 190 12.54 -0.53 -4.86
C LEU A 190 12.83 -1.03 -6.28
N LYS A 191 14.03 -0.76 -6.79
CA LYS A 191 14.50 -1.33 -8.06
C LYS A 191 14.54 -2.86 -8.02
N ILE A 192 15.07 -3.45 -6.95
CA ILE A 192 15.11 -4.91 -6.79
C ILE A 192 13.70 -5.48 -6.72
N VAL A 193 12.78 -4.84 -5.99
CA VAL A 193 11.37 -5.24 -5.95
C VAL A 193 10.78 -5.24 -7.37
N ARG A 194 11.06 -4.21 -8.17
CA ARG A 194 10.58 -4.11 -9.55
C ARG A 194 11.17 -5.18 -10.46
N GLU A 195 12.46 -5.47 -10.34
CA GLU A 195 13.11 -6.56 -11.10
C GLU A 195 12.52 -7.92 -10.73
N VAL A 196 12.42 -8.22 -9.43
CA VAL A 196 11.85 -9.48 -8.91
C VAL A 196 10.39 -9.63 -9.33
N HIS A 197 9.61 -8.54 -9.29
CA HIS A 197 8.24 -8.47 -9.78
C HIS A 197 8.16 -8.87 -11.26
N ALA A 198 9.00 -8.27 -12.12
CA ALA A 198 9.01 -8.54 -13.54
C ALA A 198 9.46 -9.97 -13.87
N GLU A 199 10.50 -10.46 -13.20
CA GLU A 199 11.03 -11.82 -13.38
C GLU A 199 10.01 -12.91 -13.02
N ARG A 200 9.18 -12.65 -11.99
CA ARG A 200 8.26 -13.66 -11.41
C ARG A 200 6.80 -13.44 -11.80
N GLY A 201 6.49 -12.37 -12.54
CA GLY A 201 5.11 -12.03 -12.94
C GLY A 201 4.19 -11.75 -11.74
N LEU A 202 4.72 -11.13 -10.68
CA LEU A 202 3.96 -10.87 -9.45
C LEU A 202 2.89 -9.80 -9.70
N THR A 203 1.87 -9.75 -8.85
CA THR A 203 1.05 -8.53 -8.70
C THR A 203 1.51 -7.83 -7.43
N THR A 204 1.79 -6.52 -7.48
CA THR A 204 2.38 -5.84 -6.32
C THR A 204 1.58 -4.60 -5.95
N LEU A 205 1.25 -4.49 -4.66
CA LEU A 205 0.67 -3.29 -4.07
C LEU A 205 1.73 -2.62 -3.19
N VAL A 206 2.10 -1.39 -3.51
CA VAL A 206 3.04 -0.61 -2.72
C VAL A 206 2.29 0.52 -2.02
N ILE A 207 2.33 0.55 -0.70
CA ILE A 207 1.80 1.65 0.10
C ILE A 207 2.96 2.50 0.58
N THR A 208 2.85 3.80 0.35
CA THR A 208 3.83 4.77 0.83
C THR A 208 3.19 6.15 0.95
N HIS A 209 3.83 7.03 1.70
CA HIS A 209 3.51 8.46 1.67
C HIS A 209 4.43 9.23 0.71
N ASP A 210 5.47 8.59 0.17
CA ASP A 210 6.42 9.19 -0.75
C ASP A 210 5.99 8.99 -2.21
N ILE A 211 5.64 10.09 -2.87
CA ILE A 211 5.23 10.09 -4.28
C ILE A 211 6.42 9.83 -5.23
N GLY A 212 7.63 10.25 -4.87
CA GLY A 212 8.83 10.01 -5.67
C GLY A 212 9.10 8.52 -5.82
N VAL A 213 8.99 7.77 -4.72
CA VAL A 213 9.07 6.31 -4.72
C VAL A 213 8.07 5.69 -5.68
N VAL A 214 6.80 6.09 -5.62
CA VAL A 214 5.75 5.55 -6.50
C VAL A 214 5.99 5.91 -7.96
N ALA A 215 6.44 7.14 -8.24
CA ALA A 215 6.72 7.59 -9.59
C ALA A 215 7.76 6.71 -10.29
N GLU A 216 8.70 6.14 -9.53
CA GLU A 216 9.76 5.28 -10.04
C GLU A 216 9.31 3.83 -10.27
N VAL A 217 8.50 3.26 -9.38
CA VAL A 217 8.18 1.82 -9.42
C VAL A 217 6.79 1.45 -9.91
N ALA A 218 5.79 2.30 -9.74
CA ALA A 218 4.40 1.90 -9.94
C ALA A 218 3.91 2.18 -11.37
N ASP A 219 3.25 1.20 -11.98
CA ASP A 219 2.56 1.36 -13.27
C ASP A 219 1.25 2.12 -13.10
N ARG A 220 0.55 1.85 -11.99
CA ARG A 220 -0.71 2.48 -11.61
C ARG A 220 -0.60 3.16 -10.25
N LEU A 221 -1.36 4.22 -10.06
CA LEU A 221 -1.40 4.99 -8.83
C LEU A 221 -2.84 5.18 -8.37
N ALA A 222 -3.08 5.00 -7.07
CA ALA A 222 -4.29 5.37 -6.37
C ALA A 222 -3.96 6.33 -5.21
N VAL A 223 -4.62 7.48 -5.19
CA VAL A 223 -4.43 8.55 -4.21
C VAL A 223 -5.56 8.48 -3.20
N MET A 224 -5.21 8.32 -1.93
CA MET A 224 -6.15 8.12 -0.83
C MET A 224 -6.14 9.30 0.14
N TYR A 225 -7.33 9.78 0.50
CA TYR A 225 -7.53 10.86 1.46
C TYR A 225 -8.76 10.60 2.33
N GLY A 226 -8.63 10.77 3.65
CA GLY A 226 -9.75 10.67 4.59
C GLY A 226 -10.57 9.37 4.47
N GLY A 227 -9.91 8.25 4.19
CA GLY A 227 -10.56 6.94 4.03
C GLY A 227 -11.12 6.65 2.65
N ARG A 228 -10.93 7.52 1.66
CA ARG A 228 -11.47 7.37 0.29
C ARG A 228 -10.37 7.44 -0.77
N LEU A 229 -10.58 6.76 -1.90
CA LEU A 229 -9.80 6.99 -3.11
C LEU A 229 -10.33 8.24 -3.81
N VAL A 230 -9.48 9.23 -4.00
CA VAL A 230 -9.85 10.51 -4.60
C VAL A 230 -9.43 10.64 -6.06
N GLU A 231 -8.41 9.90 -6.47
CA GLU A 231 -7.93 9.84 -7.85
C GLU A 231 -7.16 8.53 -8.06
N GLN A 232 -7.37 7.85 -9.18
CA GLN A 232 -6.62 6.65 -9.53
C GLN A 232 -6.45 6.52 -11.04
N GLY A 233 -5.39 5.88 -11.51
CA GLY A 233 -5.12 5.70 -12.94
C GLY A 233 -3.65 5.34 -13.24
N PRO A 234 -3.23 5.40 -14.51
CA PRO A 234 -1.81 5.24 -14.87
C PRO A 234 -0.94 6.27 -14.15
N THR A 235 0.15 5.83 -13.53
CA THR A 235 1.01 6.69 -12.68
C THR A 235 1.45 7.96 -13.41
N ARG A 236 1.89 7.84 -14.66
CA ARG A 236 2.32 8.97 -15.49
C ARG A 236 1.21 10.03 -15.67
N GLN A 237 -0.05 9.61 -15.78
CA GLN A 237 -1.16 10.53 -15.99
C GLN A 237 -1.60 11.20 -14.69
N VAL A 238 -1.69 10.43 -13.60
CA VAL A 238 -2.05 10.96 -12.27
C VAL A 238 -1.00 11.94 -11.78
N LEU A 239 0.30 11.64 -11.96
CA LEU A 239 1.38 12.53 -11.54
C LEU A 239 1.65 13.68 -12.52
N GLY A 240 1.52 13.44 -13.84
CA GLY A 240 1.79 14.46 -14.86
C GLY A 240 0.68 15.47 -15.06
N ALA A 241 -0.58 15.06 -14.88
CA ALA A 241 -1.76 15.91 -15.05
C ALA A 241 -2.84 15.63 -13.99
N PRO A 242 -2.53 15.79 -12.69
CA PRO A 242 -3.44 15.51 -11.59
C PRO A 242 -4.74 16.31 -11.69
N ARG A 243 -5.88 15.64 -11.54
CA ARG A 243 -7.20 16.26 -11.61
C ARG A 243 -7.72 16.68 -10.25
N HIS A 244 -7.60 15.81 -9.25
CA HIS A 244 -8.16 16.08 -7.94
C HIS A 244 -7.34 17.18 -7.23
N PRO A 245 -7.98 18.21 -6.63
CA PRO A 245 -7.27 19.30 -5.96
C PRO A 245 -6.28 18.84 -4.88
N TYR A 246 -6.61 17.76 -4.17
CA TYR A 246 -5.68 17.09 -3.25
C TYR A 246 -4.42 16.57 -3.95
N THR A 247 -4.55 15.78 -5.02
CA THR A 247 -3.40 15.23 -5.77
C THR A 247 -2.53 16.35 -6.32
N ARG A 248 -3.14 17.42 -6.84
CA ARG A 248 -2.43 18.63 -7.27
C ARG A 248 -1.65 19.26 -6.12
N GLY A 249 -2.26 19.33 -4.94
CA GLY A 249 -1.63 19.84 -3.72
C GLY A 249 -0.45 18.99 -3.26
N LEU A 250 -0.62 17.67 -3.24
CA LEU A 250 0.45 16.72 -2.88
C LEU A 250 1.67 16.88 -3.80
N ILE A 251 1.47 16.91 -5.11
CA ILE A 251 2.57 17.04 -6.08
C ILE A 251 3.26 18.40 -5.96
N ARG A 252 2.50 19.48 -5.73
CA ARG A 252 3.06 20.83 -5.51
C ARG A 252 3.84 20.98 -4.21
N ALA A 253 3.59 20.11 -3.23
CA ALA A 253 4.32 20.13 -1.97
C ALA A 253 5.70 19.45 -2.06
N ILE A 254 5.99 18.75 -3.17
CA ILE A 254 7.28 18.09 -3.37
C ILE A 254 8.28 19.11 -3.93
N PRO A 255 9.43 19.33 -3.25
CA PRO A 255 10.49 20.18 -3.77
C PRO A 255 11.00 19.67 -5.12
N ARG A 256 11.15 20.56 -6.09
CA ARG A 256 11.77 20.22 -7.36
C ARG A 256 13.28 20.25 -7.20
N LEU A 257 13.97 19.20 -7.65
CA LEU A 257 15.44 19.13 -7.67
C LEU A 257 16.06 20.11 -8.69
N VAL A 258 15.27 20.51 -9.70
CA VAL A 258 15.67 21.45 -10.75
C VAL A 258 14.59 22.52 -10.87
N GLY A 259 14.99 23.78 -10.84
CA GLY A 259 14.09 24.93 -10.84
C GLY A 259 14.12 25.70 -9.52
N ASP A 260 13.15 26.57 -9.33
CA ASP A 260 13.04 27.37 -8.12
C ASP A 260 12.47 26.52 -6.97
N ILE A 261 13.26 26.35 -5.91
CA ILE A 261 12.92 25.56 -4.73
C ILE A 261 11.73 26.22 -3.99
N ASP A 262 11.56 27.53 -4.13
CA ASP A 262 10.50 28.31 -3.50
C ASP A 262 9.12 28.11 -4.17
N GLU A 263 9.05 27.39 -5.30
CA GLU A 263 7.77 26.98 -5.91
C GLU A 263 7.04 25.91 -5.08
N ALA A 264 7.76 25.16 -4.24
CA ALA A 264 7.16 24.12 -3.41
C ALA A 264 6.25 24.76 -2.36
N ARG A 265 4.95 24.44 -2.42
CA ARG A 265 3.95 24.99 -1.48
C ARG A 265 3.32 23.88 -0.69
N ALA A 266 3.50 23.94 0.63
CA ALA A 266 2.82 23.04 1.56
C ALA A 266 1.30 23.13 1.38
N LEU A 267 0.63 21.98 1.42
CA LEU A 267 -0.82 21.91 1.36
C LEU A 267 -1.42 22.50 2.65
N PRO A 268 -2.16 23.61 2.59
CA PRO A 268 -2.64 24.31 3.79
C PRO A 268 -3.59 23.45 4.63
N GLY A 269 -3.70 23.77 5.91
CA GLY A 269 -4.54 23.05 6.87
C GLY A 269 -3.96 21.71 7.33
N ARG A 270 -4.75 20.97 8.12
CA ARG A 270 -4.36 19.65 8.64
C ARG A 270 -5.27 18.55 8.04
N PRO A 271 -4.76 17.33 7.81
CA PRO A 271 -5.61 16.20 7.42
C PRO A 271 -6.72 15.97 8.45
N PRO A 272 -7.91 15.50 8.03
CA PRO A 272 -8.93 15.10 8.97
C PRO A 272 -8.46 13.90 9.78
N THR A 273 -8.86 13.87 11.04
CA THR A 273 -8.76 12.68 11.89
C THR A 273 -10.00 11.81 11.69
N LEU A 274 -10.01 10.57 12.19
CA LEU A 274 -11.22 9.74 12.21
C LEU A 274 -12.41 10.44 12.90
N ALA A 275 -12.15 11.33 13.86
CA ALA A 275 -13.18 12.07 14.57
C ALA A 275 -13.69 13.31 13.79
N THR A 276 -12.86 13.89 12.92
CA THR A 276 -13.19 15.13 12.18
C THR A 276 -13.49 14.88 10.70
N VAL A 277 -13.29 13.66 10.19
CA VAL A 277 -13.62 13.33 8.81
C VAL A 277 -15.12 13.54 8.57
N PRO A 278 -15.51 14.27 7.50
CA PRO A 278 -16.91 14.45 7.14
C PRO A 278 -17.70 13.13 7.08
N LYS A 279 -18.87 13.10 7.72
CA LYS A 279 -19.81 11.95 7.61
C LYS A 279 -20.52 11.94 6.26
N GLN A 280 -20.74 13.11 5.67
CA GLN A 280 -21.31 13.32 4.34
C GLN A 280 -20.55 14.46 3.68
N GLY A 281 -20.48 14.46 2.34
CA GLY A 281 -19.79 15.47 1.57
C GLY A 281 -18.34 15.08 1.24
N CYS A 282 -17.71 15.88 0.37
CA CYS A 282 -16.32 15.71 0.00
C CYS A 282 -15.41 15.74 1.22
N VAL A 283 -14.64 14.66 1.43
CA VAL A 283 -13.69 14.52 2.55
C VAL A 283 -12.62 15.61 2.54
N PHE A 284 -12.27 16.17 1.38
CA PHE A 284 -11.24 17.20 1.22
C PHE A 284 -11.78 18.65 1.30
N ARG A 285 -13.09 18.85 1.53
CA ARG A 285 -13.73 20.19 1.42
C ARG A 285 -13.06 21.29 2.24
N GLU A 286 -12.55 20.99 3.43
CA GLU A 286 -11.99 21.99 4.35
C GLU A 286 -10.66 22.57 3.86
N ARG A 287 -9.95 21.85 2.98
CA ARG A 287 -8.66 22.25 2.41
C ARG A 287 -8.75 22.52 0.90
N CYS A 288 -9.93 22.34 0.30
CA CYS A 288 -10.10 22.40 -1.14
C CYS A 288 -10.24 23.85 -1.61
N PRO A 289 -9.35 24.34 -2.50
CA PRO A 289 -9.48 25.69 -3.08
C PRO A 289 -10.63 25.77 -4.10
N LEU A 290 -11.19 24.63 -4.53
CA LEU A 290 -12.32 24.52 -5.46
C LEU A 290 -13.58 24.03 -4.74
N ARG A 291 -13.70 24.25 -3.42
CA ARG A 291 -14.91 23.88 -2.66
C ARG A 291 -16.13 24.59 -3.26
N MET A 292 -17.22 23.85 -3.40
CA MET A 292 -18.53 24.31 -3.84
C MET A 292 -19.57 23.85 -2.81
N ASP A 293 -20.78 24.43 -2.83
CA ASP A 293 -21.83 24.09 -1.86
C ASP A 293 -22.17 22.59 -1.85
N VAL A 294 -22.18 21.95 -3.03
CA VAL A 294 -22.41 20.50 -3.16
C VAL A 294 -21.35 19.65 -2.44
N CYS A 295 -20.13 20.17 -2.24
CA CYS A 295 -19.07 19.47 -1.52
C CYS A 295 -19.38 19.30 -0.02
N ASP A 296 -20.32 20.06 0.53
CA ASP A 296 -20.65 20.01 1.96
C ASP A 296 -21.64 18.91 2.29
N THR A 297 -22.49 18.56 1.33
CA THR A 297 -23.66 17.70 1.54
C THR A 297 -23.59 16.40 0.74
N VAL A 298 -22.95 16.38 -0.43
CA VAL A 298 -22.94 15.22 -1.33
C VAL A 298 -21.53 14.67 -1.46
N ASP A 299 -21.40 13.36 -1.27
CA ASP A 299 -20.16 12.64 -1.52
C ASP A 299 -19.85 12.64 -3.03
N PRO A 300 -18.64 13.01 -3.46
CA PRO A 300 -18.30 12.97 -4.88
C PRO A 300 -18.21 11.52 -5.35
N GLU A 301 -18.99 11.17 -6.36
CA GLU A 301 -18.89 9.88 -7.04
C GLU A 301 -17.60 9.79 -7.85
N ALA A 302 -17.05 8.58 -7.95
CA ALA A 302 -15.85 8.32 -8.72
C ALA A 302 -16.22 8.26 -10.21
N VAL A 303 -15.82 9.27 -10.99
CA VAL A 303 -16.10 9.35 -12.43
C VAL A 303 -14.88 9.04 -13.27
N ALA A 304 -15.09 8.45 -14.45
CA ALA A 304 -14.01 8.18 -15.40
C ALA A 304 -13.58 9.48 -16.12
N ASP A 305 -12.27 9.68 -16.28
CA ASP A 305 -11.65 10.74 -17.11
C ASP A 305 -10.53 10.09 -17.94
N GLY A 306 -10.93 9.45 -19.04
CA GLY A 306 -10.07 8.55 -19.82
C GLY A 306 -9.74 7.27 -19.04
N PRO A 307 -8.46 6.84 -18.94
CA PRO A 307 -8.08 5.62 -18.21
C PRO A 307 -7.93 5.83 -16.69
N ARG A 308 -8.36 6.99 -16.18
CA ARG A 308 -8.30 7.38 -14.77
C ARG A 308 -9.71 7.53 -14.19
N THR A 309 -9.82 7.42 -12.88
CA THR A 309 -11.05 7.70 -12.14
C THR A 309 -10.78 8.80 -11.12
N VAL A 310 -11.71 9.75 -10.97
CA VAL A 310 -11.58 10.90 -10.05
C VAL A 310 -12.87 11.08 -9.26
N ALA A 311 -12.77 11.18 -7.94
CA ALA A 311 -13.91 11.48 -7.07
C ALA A 311 -13.92 12.99 -6.74
N CYS A 312 -14.42 13.83 -7.66
CA CYS A 312 -14.46 15.27 -7.47
C CYS A 312 -15.60 15.95 -8.23
N HIS A 313 -16.43 16.73 -7.52
CA HIS A 313 -17.50 17.53 -8.13
C HIS A 313 -17.01 18.56 -9.15
N ALA A 314 -15.79 19.08 -9.01
CA ALA A 314 -15.24 20.08 -9.93
C ALA A 314 -14.74 19.46 -11.26
N VAL A 315 -14.61 18.14 -11.32
CA VAL A 315 -14.18 17.41 -12.53
C VAL A 315 -15.42 16.98 -13.33
N THR A 316 -16.47 16.52 -12.67
CA THR A 316 -17.75 16.15 -13.30
C THR A 316 -18.42 17.30 -14.05
N VAL A 317 -18.34 18.53 -13.52
CA VAL A 317 -19.02 19.69 -14.13
C VAL A 317 -18.39 20.12 -15.46
N LYS A 318 -17.14 19.73 -15.75
CA LYS A 318 -16.41 20.20 -16.95
C LYS A 318 -16.72 19.43 -18.24
N GLU A 319 -17.33 18.25 -18.19
CA GLU A 319 -17.63 17.47 -19.41
C GLU A 319 -18.93 17.90 -20.11
N HIS A 320 -19.69 18.84 -19.54
CA HIS A 320 -20.98 19.29 -20.07
C HIS A 320 -21.01 20.79 -20.41
N ALA A 321 -19.84 21.44 -20.58
CA ALA A 321 -19.72 22.86 -20.91
C ALA A 321 -18.91 23.08 -22.20
#